data_AF-A0AAU6QKL4-F1
#
_entry.id   AF-A0AAU6QKL4-F1
#
_cell.length_a   1.000
_cell.length_b   1.000
_cell.length_c   1.000
_cell.angle_alpha   90.00
_cell.angle_beta   90.00
_cell.angle_gamma   90.00
#
_symmetry.space_group_name_H-M   'P 1'
#
loop_
_entity.id
_entity.type
_entity.pdbx_description
1 polymer ?
#
loop_
_entity_poly.entity_id
_entity_poly.type
_entity_poly.pdbx_seq_one_letter_code
_entity_poly.pdbx_strand_id
1 'polypeptide(L)'
;MVPHLVTALNGPLLDLERKILDATPAIERWFRLEWQEHTPPFYCSVDLRNAGFKLAPVDTNLFPGAFNNLPQEVLPLAVQAAMASIEKICPDAKNLLVIPERHTRNAFYLENVARLAAIMRQAGLNVRFGTLDESIVGPVTIALSDGQKLVLEPLERTPRRLGLKNFDPCSILLNNDLSGGIPPVLENLHEQYLLPPLHAGWAVRRKSTHFSCYDDVAKKFAKMVEIDPWMINPYFAHVEGVDFQERTGEEALADAIDGVLKKIARKYREYGISEKPYVVIKSDAGTYGMGVMTVHDASEVAALTKRERAKMATTKDGLEVHDVIVQEGVYTFERIGEEVAEPVVYMIDRYVVGGFYRVHGSRERDQNLNAPGMHFVPLGFEHTALPDAHAKPGAAPPNRFYMYGVVARLGLLAASVELEKTDPEAIQV
;
A
#
# COMPACT_ATOMS: atom_id res chain seq x y z
N MET A 1 15.30 -4.12 18.89
CA MET A 1 14.57 -3.07 19.63
C MET A 1 13.15 -3.06 19.09
N VAL A 2 12.16 -3.23 19.96
CA VAL A 2 10.74 -3.37 19.58
C VAL A 2 10.07 -1.99 19.67
N PRO A 3 9.22 -1.59 18.72
CA PRO A 3 8.47 -0.35 18.83
C PRO A 3 7.54 -0.33 20.03
N HIS A 4 7.47 0.82 20.68
CA HIS A 4 6.57 1.08 21.79
C HIS A 4 5.57 2.17 21.41
N LEU A 5 4.31 1.97 21.79
CA LEU A 5 3.28 2.98 21.66
C LEU A 5 3.45 3.99 22.80
N VAL A 6 3.77 5.24 22.48
CA VAL A 6 3.97 6.30 23.48
C VAL A 6 2.77 7.23 23.46
N THR A 7 1.67 6.78 24.09
CA THR A 7 0.46 7.59 24.26
C THR A 7 -0.17 7.36 25.63
N ALA A 8 -0.74 8.43 26.19
CA ALA A 8 -1.56 8.37 27.39
C ALA A 8 -2.99 7.87 27.09
N LEU A 9 -3.42 7.97 25.82
CA LEU A 9 -4.73 7.54 25.33
C LEU A 9 -4.66 6.07 24.89
N ASN A 10 -4.79 5.16 25.84
CA ASN A 10 -4.87 3.73 25.55
C ASN A 10 -6.32 3.21 25.51
N GLY A 11 -7.32 3.98 25.98
CA GLY A 11 -8.70 3.49 26.11
C GLY A 11 -9.31 2.92 24.81
N PRO A 12 -9.45 3.73 23.75
CA PRO A 12 -10.14 3.26 22.54
C PRO A 12 -9.38 2.17 21.77
N LEU A 13 -8.05 2.26 21.64
CA LEU A 13 -7.28 1.18 20.99
C LEU A 13 -7.33 -0.12 21.77
N LEU A 14 -7.29 -0.08 23.11
CA LEU A 14 -7.39 -1.31 23.91
C LEU A 14 -8.78 -1.95 23.82
N ASP A 15 -9.86 -1.15 23.71
CA ASP A 15 -11.20 -1.69 23.42
C ASP A 15 -11.28 -2.30 22.02
N LEU A 16 -10.71 -1.62 21.01
CA LEU A 16 -10.62 -2.13 19.65
C LEU A 16 -9.83 -3.45 19.60
N GLU A 17 -8.66 -3.51 20.24
CA GLU A 17 -7.84 -4.72 20.34
C GLU A 17 -8.64 -5.86 20.96
N ARG A 18 -9.27 -5.62 22.11
CA ARG A 18 -10.09 -6.63 22.79
C ARG A 18 -11.20 -7.15 21.88
N LYS A 19 -11.99 -6.28 21.25
CA LYS A 19 -13.09 -6.68 20.36
C LYS A 19 -12.60 -7.49 19.16
N ILE A 20 -11.47 -7.10 18.57
CA ILE A 20 -10.85 -7.85 17.47
C ILE A 20 -10.39 -9.24 17.95
N LEU A 21 -9.73 -9.33 19.11
CA LEU A 21 -9.26 -10.60 19.66
C LEU A 21 -10.42 -11.53 20.02
N ASP A 22 -11.46 -11.01 20.70
CA ASP A 22 -12.66 -11.76 21.06
C ASP A 22 -13.41 -12.28 19.81
N ALA A 23 -13.36 -11.54 18.72
CA ALA A 23 -13.99 -11.89 17.45
C ALA A 23 -13.09 -12.70 16.49
N THR A 24 -11.88 -13.11 16.89
CA THR A 24 -10.89 -13.76 15.99
C THR A 24 -11.49 -14.86 15.10
N PRO A 25 -12.23 -15.87 15.61
CA PRO A 25 -12.80 -16.91 14.75
C PRO A 25 -13.84 -16.38 13.75
N ALA A 26 -14.63 -15.37 14.16
CA ALA A 26 -15.64 -14.74 13.32
C ALA A 26 -14.98 -13.90 12.22
N ILE A 27 -13.92 -13.15 12.54
CA ILE A 27 -13.10 -12.38 11.60
C ILE A 27 -12.48 -13.31 10.55
N GLU A 28 -11.82 -14.38 10.97
CA GLU A 28 -11.18 -15.31 10.02
C GLU A 28 -12.22 -16.03 9.15
N ARG A 29 -13.40 -16.33 9.69
CA ARG A 29 -14.51 -16.87 8.88
C ARG A 29 -15.03 -15.84 7.88
N TRP A 30 -15.21 -14.59 8.30
CA TRP A 30 -15.70 -13.53 7.44
C TRP A 30 -14.75 -13.28 6.26
N PHE A 31 -13.44 -13.15 6.52
CA PHE A 31 -12.45 -13.07 5.44
C PHE A 31 -12.50 -14.26 4.50
N ARG A 32 -12.57 -15.50 5.01
CA ARG A 32 -12.68 -16.68 4.13
C ARG A 32 -13.87 -16.60 3.17
N LEU A 33 -15.01 -16.05 3.62
CA LEU A 33 -16.20 -15.87 2.79
C LEU A 33 -16.01 -14.74 1.77
N GLU A 34 -15.46 -13.59 2.19
CA GLU A 34 -15.14 -12.49 1.26
C GLU A 34 -14.17 -12.95 0.17
N TRP A 35 -13.19 -13.81 0.48
CA TRP A 35 -12.27 -14.41 -0.50
C TRP A 35 -12.87 -15.55 -1.34
N GLN A 36 -14.14 -15.93 -1.13
CA GLN A 36 -14.89 -16.73 -2.10
C GLN A 36 -15.60 -15.86 -3.13
N GLU A 37 -15.90 -14.61 -2.77
CA GLU A 37 -16.60 -13.66 -3.63
C GLU A 37 -15.64 -12.75 -4.39
N HIS A 38 -14.48 -12.46 -3.81
CA HIS A 38 -13.51 -11.50 -4.32
C HIS A 38 -12.13 -12.11 -4.55
N THR A 39 -11.49 -11.75 -5.67
CA THR A 39 -10.15 -12.25 -6.02
C THR A 39 -9.06 -11.31 -5.49
N PRO A 40 -8.19 -11.77 -4.58
CA PRO A 40 -7.11 -10.91 -4.09
C PRO A 40 -6.08 -10.62 -5.19
N PRO A 41 -5.52 -9.40 -5.24
CA PRO A 41 -4.31 -9.11 -6.01
C PRO A 41 -3.18 -10.10 -5.70
N PHE A 42 -2.29 -10.33 -6.66
CA PHE A 42 -1.13 -11.23 -6.48
C PHE A 42 -0.29 -10.84 -5.25
N TYR A 43 -0.08 -9.55 -5.05
CA TYR A 43 0.62 -9.01 -3.90
C TYR A 43 0.13 -7.60 -3.54
N CYS A 44 0.45 -7.15 -2.33
CA CYS A 44 0.07 -5.82 -1.86
C CYS A 44 0.93 -5.45 -0.66
N SER A 45 1.19 -4.16 -0.47
CA SER A 45 1.55 -3.61 0.84
C SER A 45 0.55 -2.57 1.30
N VAL A 46 0.31 -2.50 2.61
CA VAL A 46 -0.56 -1.51 3.22
C VAL A 46 0.21 -0.77 4.32
N ASP A 47 0.35 0.54 4.18
CA ASP A 47 0.92 1.41 5.21
C ASP A 47 -0.21 1.74 6.19
N LEU A 48 0.03 1.51 7.49
CA LEU A 48 -0.94 1.76 8.55
C LEU A 48 -0.42 2.86 9.48
N ARG A 49 -1.34 3.51 10.18
CA ARG A 49 -1.00 4.36 11.31
C ARG A 49 -1.77 3.98 12.56
N ASN A 50 -1.05 3.93 13.67
CA ASN A 50 -1.59 3.64 14.99
C ASN A 50 -1.54 4.90 15.86
N ALA A 51 -2.70 5.51 16.08
CA ALA A 51 -2.87 6.72 16.86
C ALA A 51 -3.26 6.45 18.33
N GLY A 52 -3.31 5.21 18.80
CA GLY A 52 -3.83 4.89 20.15
C GLY A 52 -5.35 5.08 20.33
N PHE A 53 -6.00 5.79 19.42
CA PHE A 53 -7.47 5.91 19.34
C PHE A 53 -8.04 5.49 17.98
N LYS A 54 -7.17 5.22 17.00
CA LYS A 54 -7.50 4.83 15.63
C LYS A 54 -6.37 3.98 15.06
N LEU A 55 -6.71 2.91 14.34
CA LEU A 55 -5.78 2.09 13.57
C LEU A 55 -6.33 1.97 12.15
N ALA A 56 -5.76 2.72 11.22
CA ALA A 56 -6.30 2.85 9.87
C ALA A 56 -5.23 2.70 8.79
N PRO A 57 -5.59 2.19 7.60
CA PRO A 57 -4.71 2.22 6.46
C PRO A 57 -4.62 3.65 5.94
N VAL A 58 -3.40 4.06 5.64
CA VAL A 58 -3.11 5.36 5.03
C VAL A 58 -2.69 5.21 3.58
N ASP A 59 -2.14 4.06 3.17
CA ASP A 59 -1.83 3.70 1.78
C ASP A 59 -2.10 2.22 1.49
N THR A 60 -2.52 1.91 0.26
CA THR A 60 -2.61 0.56 -0.29
C THR A 60 -1.91 0.54 -1.64
N ASN A 61 -0.74 -0.10 -1.67
CA ASN A 61 0.14 -0.19 -2.83
C ASN A 61 0.08 -1.59 -3.46
N LEU A 62 -0.40 -1.65 -4.71
CA LEU A 62 -0.49 -2.86 -5.52
C LEU A 62 0.82 -3.19 -6.28
N PHE A 63 1.86 -2.39 -6.07
CA PHE A 63 3.21 -2.59 -6.60
C PHE A 63 4.25 -2.44 -5.47
N PRO A 64 4.20 -3.28 -4.43
CA PRO A 64 5.11 -3.19 -3.28
C PRO A 64 6.57 -3.25 -3.72
N GLY A 65 7.34 -2.21 -3.38
CA GLY A 65 8.71 -2.00 -3.85
C GLY A 65 9.80 -2.16 -2.79
N ALA A 66 9.51 -2.84 -1.68
CA ALA A 66 10.46 -2.99 -0.57
C ALA A 66 10.46 -4.39 0.08
N PHE A 67 10.35 -5.46 -0.72
CA PHE A 67 10.46 -6.83 -0.24
C PHE A 67 11.79 -7.12 0.49
N ASN A 68 12.86 -6.41 0.16
CA ASN A 68 14.17 -6.54 0.82
C ASN A 68 14.15 -6.16 2.31
N ASN A 69 13.16 -5.40 2.76
CA ASN A 69 12.98 -5.03 4.16
C ASN A 69 12.24 -6.12 4.98
N LEU A 70 11.71 -7.16 4.33
CA LEU A 70 11.10 -8.28 5.05
C LEU A 70 12.19 -9.07 5.81
N PRO A 71 11.92 -9.48 7.07
CA PRO A 71 12.82 -10.33 7.83
C PRO A 71 13.12 -11.64 7.08
N GLN A 72 14.31 -12.20 7.30
CA GLN A 72 14.66 -13.48 6.66
C GLN A 72 13.78 -14.64 7.16
N GLU A 73 13.32 -14.53 8.41
CA GLU A 73 12.51 -15.52 9.12
C GLU A 73 11.12 -15.70 8.50
N VAL A 74 10.61 -14.67 7.81
CA VAL A 74 9.27 -14.72 7.20
C VAL A 74 9.28 -15.15 5.73
N LEU A 75 10.46 -15.32 5.12
CA LEU A 75 10.56 -15.71 3.71
C LEU A 75 9.93 -17.07 3.41
N PRO A 76 10.06 -18.12 4.25
CA PRO A 76 9.38 -19.38 3.98
C PRO A 76 7.86 -19.22 3.86
N LEU A 77 7.26 -18.35 4.70
CA LEU A 77 5.84 -18.00 4.62
C LEU A 77 5.52 -17.25 3.33
N ALA A 78 6.35 -16.28 2.94
CA ALA A 78 6.20 -15.56 1.68
C ALA A 78 6.28 -16.48 0.45
N VAL A 79 7.19 -17.46 0.46
CA VAL A 79 7.31 -18.49 -0.58
C VAL A 79 6.05 -19.34 -0.64
N GLN A 80 5.55 -19.81 0.50
CA GLN A 80 4.32 -20.61 0.54
C GLN A 80 3.09 -19.81 0.05
N ALA A 81 2.98 -18.54 0.41
CA ALA A 81 1.92 -17.67 -0.08
C ALA A 81 2.03 -17.43 -1.60
N ALA A 82 3.25 -17.27 -2.13
CA ALA A 82 3.49 -17.17 -3.56
C ALA A 82 3.11 -18.46 -4.30
N MET A 83 3.48 -19.64 -3.79
CA MET A 83 3.04 -20.93 -4.35
C MET A 83 1.51 -21.02 -4.41
N ALA A 84 0.83 -20.71 -3.30
CA ALA A 84 -0.63 -20.73 -3.25
C ALA A 84 -1.30 -19.73 -4.21
N SER A 85 -0.65 -18.61 -4.51
CA SER A 85 -1.14 -17.65 -5.52
C SER A 85 -0.95 -18.18 -6.94
N ILE A 86 0.24 -18.73 -7.24
CA ILE A 86 0.57 -19.27 -8.56
C ILE A 86 -0.28 -20.49 -8.90
N GLU A 87 -0.55 -21.38 -7.94
CA GLU A 87 -1.43 -22.55 -8.12
C GLU A 87 -2.84 -22.14 -8.55
N LYS A 88 -3.34 -20.98 -8.10
CA LYS A 88 -4.65 -20.46 -8.50
C LYS A 88 -4.62 -19.79 -9.87
N ILE A 89 -3.59 -19.00 -10.15
CA ILE A 89 -3.51 -18.17 -11.36
C ILE A 89 -3.07 -18.98 -12.57
N CYS A 90 -1.99 -19.76 -12.42
CA CYS A 90 -1.42 -20.54 -13.50
C CYS A 90 -0.60 -21.71 -12.91
N PRO A 91 -1.24 -22.86 -12.60
CA PRO A 91 -0.58 -24.00 -11.95
C PRO A 91 0.53 -24.64 -12.80
N ASP A 92 0.45 -24.52 -14.11
CA ASP A 92 1.48 -25.01 -15.06
C ASP A 92 2.58 -23.98 -15.36
N ALA A 93 2.58 -22.83 -14.68
CA ALA A 93 3.56 -21.77 -14.92
C ALA A 93 4.98 -22.25 -14.62
N LYS A 94 5.83 -22.21 -15.66
CA LYS A 94 7.27 -22.49 -15.53
C LYS A 94 8.10 -21.21 -15.50
N ASN A 95 7.64 -20.19 -16.22
CA ASN A 95 8.39 -18.99 -16.53
C ASN A 95 7.58 -17.77 -16.08
N LEU A 96 8.22 -16.90 -15.29
CA LEU A 96 7.70 -15.62 -14.84
C LEU A 96 8.57 -14.49 -15.38
N LEU A 97 7.95 -13.57 -16.11
CA LEU A 97 8.59 -12.31 -16.50
C LEU A 97 8.28 -11.26 -15.45
N VAL A 98 9.30 -10.66 -14.86
CA VAL A 98 9.14 -9.52 -13.95
C VAL A 98 9.50 -8.24 -14.70
N ILE A 99 8.61 -7.25 -14.66
CA ILE A 99 8.86 -5.91 -15.22
C ILE A 99 9.05 -4.93 -14.06
N PRO A 100 10.29 -4.54 -13.74
CA PRO A 100 10.57 -3.58 -12.68
C PRO A 100 10.31 -2.13 -13.13
N GLU A 101 10.38 -1.21 -12.17
CA GLU A 101 10.48 0.23 -12.40
C GLU A 101 11.66 0.56 -13.33
N ARG A 102 11.53 1.67 -14.06
CA ARG A 102 12.59 2.15 -14.96
C ARG A 102 13.86 2.59 -14.23
N HIS A 103 13.81 2.78 -12.92
CA HIS A 103 14.91 3.31 -12.12
C HIS A 103 15.98 2.25 -11.81
N THR A 104 17.02 2.20 -12.64
CA THR A 104 18.15 1.26 -12.49
C THR A 104 19.26 1.73 -11.53
N ARG A 105 19.11 2.89 -10.88
CA ARG A 105 20.15 3.49 -10.01
C ARG A 105 19.85 3.44 -8.52
N ASN A 106 18.63 3.10 -8.12
CA ASN A 106 18.27 2.99 -6.71
C ASN A 106 18.64 1.60 -6.18
N ALA A 107 19.74 1.52 -5.42
CA ALA A 107 20.25 0.26 -4.87
C ALA A 107 19.20 -0.49 -4.03
N PHE A 108 18.45 0.21 -3.17
CA PHE A 108 17.41 -0.41 -2.35
C PHE A 108 16.28 -1.02 -3.19
N TYR A 109 15.90 -0.35 -4.28
CA TYR A 109 14.88 -0.88 -5.18
C TYR A 109 15.37 -2.12 -5.94
N LEU A 110 16.65 -2.14 -6.34
CA LEU A 110 17.24 -3.32 -6.99
C LEU A 110 17.35 -4.50 -6.01
N GLU A 111 17.68 -4.25 -4.75
CA GLU A 111 17.62 -5.27 -3.69
C GLU A 111 16.20 -5.81 -3.48
N ASN A 112 15.18 -4.95 -3.57
CA ASN A 112 13.78 -5.37 -3.58
C ASN A 112 13.48 -6.33 -4.74
N VAL A 113 13.87 -5.97 -5.97
CA VAL A 113 13.64 -6.80 -7.16
C VAL A 113 14.35 -8.16 -7.02
N ALA A 114 15.57 -8.17 -6.50
CA ALA A 114 16.31 -9.40 -6.23
C ALA A 114 15.62 -10.27 -5.18
N ARG A 115 15.12 -9.67 -4.08
CA ARG A 115 14.37 -10.38 -3.04
C ARG A 115 13.07 -10.98 -3.58
N LEU A 116 12.30 -10.20 -4.35
CA LEU A 116 11.08 -10.66 -4.98
C LEU A 116 11.35 -11.86 -5.90
N ALA A 117 12.38 -11.78 -6.74
CA ALA A 117 12.78 -12.89 -7.60
C ALA A 117 13.25 -14.12 -6.83
N ALA A 118 13.94 -13.95 -5.70
CA ALA A 118 14.34 -15.06 -4.84
C ALA A 118 13.12 -15.81 -4.27
N ILE A 119 12.08 -15.09 -3.83
CA ILE A 119 10.82 -15.67 -3.36
C ILE A 119 10.16 -16.47 -4.50
N MET A 120 10.03 -15.87 -5.69
CA MET A 120 9.38 -16.51 -6.84
C MET A 120 10.15 -17.73 -7.36
N ARG A 121 11.49 -17.70 -7.34
CA ARG A 121 12.31 -18.88 -7.68
C ARG A 121 12.14 -20.01 -6.69
N GLN A 122 12.08 -19.70 -5.40
CA GLN A 122 11.80 -20.71 -4.36
C GLN A 122 10.37 -21.24 -4.47
N ALA A 123 9.43 -20.46 -5.02
CA ALA A 123 8.09 -20.91 -5.38
C ALA A 123 8.04 -21.80 -6.65
N GLY A 124 9.19 -22.10 -7.27
CA GLY A 124 9.30 -23.03 -8.41
C GLY A 124 9.33 -22.39 -9.79
N LEU A 125 9.46 -21.06 -9.90
CA LEU A 125 9.41 -20.34 -11.17
C LEU A 125 10.81 -19.99 -11.70
N ASN A 126 10.99 -20.09 -13.02
CA ASN A 126 12.11 -19.46 -13.72
C ASN A 126 11.82 -17.97 -13.87
N VAL A 127 12.60 -17.11 -13.22
CA VAL A 127 12.39 -15.66 -13.21
C VAL A 127 13.45 -14.93 -14.03
N ARG A 128 13.00 -14.13 -15.00
CA ARG A 128 13.82 -13.18 -15.78
C ARG A 128 13.17 -11.79 -15.79
N PHE A 129 13.96 -10.77 -16.13
CA PHE A 129 13.55 -9.37 -16.02
C PHE A 129 13.51 -8.67 -17.37
N GLY A 130 12.35 -8.10 -17.70
CA GLY A 130 12.16 -7.31 -18.92
C GLY A 130 12.13 -5.83 -18.61
N THR A 131 12.79 -5.00 -19.41
CA THR A 131 12.80 -3.55 -19.23
C THR A 131 11.85 -2.84 -20.19
N LEU A 132 11.16 -1.82 -19.68
CA LEU A 132 10.38 -0.86 -20.49
C LEU A 132 11.24 0.30 -21.02
N ASP A 133 12.54 0.31 -20.71
CA ASP A 133 13.49 1.29 -21.27
C ASP A 133 13.95 0.84 -22.66
N GLU A 134 13.39 1.47 -23.69
CA GLU A 134 13.67 1.19 -25.11
C GLU A 134 15.13 1.52 -25.52
N SER A 135 15.87 2.29 -24.71
CA SER A 135 17.29 2.54 -24.97
C SER A 135 18.18 1.30 -24.72
N ILE A 136 17.67 0.33 -23.95
CA ILE A 136 18.35 -0.93 -23.68
C ILE A 136 18.03 -1.92 -24.81
N VAL A 137 18.95 -2.02 -25.77
CA VAL A 137 18.80 -2.89 -26.97
C VAL A 137 19.41 -4.29 -26.79
N GLY A 138 19.91 -4.63 -25.60
CA GLY A 138 20.51 -5.93 -25.29
C GLY A 138 20.64 -6.15 -23.78
N PRO A 139 20.98 -7.38 -23.33
CA PRO A 139 21.06 -7.70 -21.91
C PRO A 139 22.05 -6.81 -21.15
N VAL A 140 21.60 -6.19 -20.07
CA VAL A 140 22.41 -5.35 -19.18
C VAL A 140 22.50 -6.02 -17.83
N THR A 141 23.73 -6.27 -17.36
CA THR A 141 23.99 -6.81 -16.03
C THR A 141 24.19 -5.68 -15.03
N ILE A 142 23.42 -5.70 -13.94
CA ILE A 142 23.52 -4.77 -12.83
C ILE A 142 24.07 -5.54 -11.62
N ALA A 143 25.19 -5.10 -11.07
CA ALA A 143 25.76 -5.65 -9.85
C ALA A 143 25.08 -5.03 -8.62
N LEU A 144 24.74 -5.86 -7.63
CA LEU A 144 24.17 -5.42 -6.36
C LEU A 144 25.25 -5.31 -5.28
N SER A 145 24.91 -4.61 -4.21
CA SER A 145 25.76 -4.36 -3.03
C SER A 145 26.23 -5.65 -2.35
N ASP A 146 25.40 -6.69 -2.38
CA ASP A 146 25.63 -8.01 -1.77
C ASP A 146 26.34 -9.01 -2.69
N GLY A 147 26.76 -8.58 -3.89
CA GLY A 147 27.43 -9.41 -4.89
C GLY A 147 26.49 -10.19 -5.82
N GLN A 148 25.18 -10.13 -5.62
CA GLN A 148 24.21 -10.66 -6.58
C GLN A 148 24.22 -9.84 -7.88
N LYS A 149 23.61 -10.41 -8.94
CA LYS A 149 23.49 -9.77 -10.25
C LYS A 149 22.05 -9.87 -10.75
N LEU A 150 21.56 -8.75 -11.28
CA LEU A 150 20.33 -8.72 -12.06
C LEU A 150 20.67 -8.55 -13.53
N VAL A 151 19.94 -9.23 -14.41
CA VAL A 151 20.07 -9.08 -15.86
C VAL A 151 18.75 -8.52 -16.38
N LEU A 152 18.77 -7.27 -16.82
CA LEU A 152 17.65 -6.64 -17.51
C LEU A 152 17.77 -6.86 -18.99
N GLU A 153 16.66 -7.24 -19.63
CA GLU A 153 16.65 -7.62 -21.03
C GLU A 153 15.57 -6.87 -21.79
N PRO A 154 15.82 -6.53 -23.07
CA PRO A 154 14.79 -5.94 -23.92
C PRO A 154 13.60 -6.90 -24.05
N LEU A 155 12.40 -6.33 -23.98
CA LEU A 155 11.15 -7.05 -24.20
C LEU A 155 11.01 -7.46 -25.68
N GLU A 156 10.60 -8.71 -25.92
CA GLU A 156 10.26 -9.21 -27.25
C GLU A 156 8.75 -9.42 -27.35
N ARG A 157 8.08 -8.57 -28.13
CA ARG A 157 6.63 -8.62 -28.34
C ARG A 157 6.29 -9.35 -29.62
N THR A 158 5.45 -10.37 -29.50
CA THR A 158 4.70 -10.97 -30.61
C THR A 158 3.28 -10.41 -30.61
N PRO A 159 2.44 -10.65 -31.64
CA PRO A 159 1.07 -10.11 -31.65
C PRO A 159 0.26 -10.43 -30.39
N ARG A 160 0.43 -11.63 -29.80
CA ARG A 160 -0.40 -12.11 -28.69
C ARG A 160 0.33 -12.25 -27.35
N ARG A 161 1.66 -12.26 -27.36
CA ARG A 161 2.49 -12.59 -26.19
C ARG A 161 3.69 -11.66 -26.07
N LEU A 162 4.08 -11.40 -24.84
CA LEU A 162 5.28 -10.66 -24.44
C LEU A 162 6.25 -11.61 -23.74
N GLY A 163 7.51 -11.59 -24.16
CA GLY A 163 8.55 -12.41 -23.57
C GLY A 163 9.91 -11.75 -23.67
N LEU A 164 10.95 -12.58 -23.58
CA LEU A 164 12.33 -12.20 -23.82
C LEU A 164 12.92 -13.19 -24.83
N LYS A 165 14.15 -12.91 -25.28
CA LYS A 165 14.88 -13.83 -26.13
C LYS A 165 14.95 -15.23 -25.53
N ASN A 166 14.36 -16.20 -26.26
CA ASN A 166 14.23 -17.61 -25.87
C ASN A 166 13.55 -17.82 -24.50
N PHE A 167 12.60 -16.96 -24.14
CA PHE A 167 11.85 -17.07 -22.89
C PHE A 167 10.42 -16.59 -23.07
N ASP A 168 9.51 -17.56 -23.04
CA ASP A 168 8.07 -17.35 -23.12
C ASP A 168 7.45 -17.55 -21.72
N PRO A 169 7.02 -16.47 -21.04
CA PRO A 169 6.43 -16.55 -19.71
C PRO A 169 4.93 -16.86 -19.77
N CYS A 170 4.43 -17.59 -18.78
CA CYS A 170 2.98 -17.81 -18.62
C CYS A 170 2.29 -16.58 -18.01
N SER A 171 2.99 -15.93 -17.07
CA SER A 171 2.51 -14.75 -16.36
C SER A 171 3.59 -13.66 -16.34
N ILE A 172 3.15 -12.42 -16.22
CA ILE A 172 3.97 -11.23 -16.20
C ILE A 172 3.65 -10.49 -14.90
N LEU A 173 4.64 -10.40 -14.00
CA LEU A 173 4.54 -9.66 -12.75
C LEU A 173 5.07 -8.25 -12.94
N LEU A 174 4.17 -7.27 -12.85
CA LEU A 174 4.52 -5.86 -12.87
C LEU A 174 4.96 -5.45 -11.46
N ASN A 175 6.21 -5.04 -11.29
CA ASN A 175 6.70 -4.29 -10.14
C ASN A 175 7.00 -2.83 -10.53
N ASN A 176 6.20 -2.35 -11.49
CA ASN A 176 6.18 -1.00 -12.04
C ASN A 176 4.73 -0.52 -11.96
N ASP A 177 4.49 0.61 -11.32
CA ASP A 177 3.14 1.09 -11.01
C ASP A 177 2.39 1.74 -12.20
N LEU A 178 3.08 1.85 -13.35
CA LEU A 178 2.58 2.44 -14.60
C LEU A 178 2.08 3.89 -14.42
N SER A 179 2.62 4.62 -13.44
CA SER A 179 2.30 6.03 -13.22
C SER A 179 2.59 6.92 -14.41
N GLY A 180 3.57 6.58 -15.25
CA GLY A 180 3.88 7.27 -16.51
C GLY A 180 2.93 6.94 -17.68
N GLY A 181 1.87 6.16 -17.45
CA GLY A 181 0.98 5.66 -18.50
C GLY A 181 1.20 4.19 -18.84
N ILE A 182 0.22 3.56 -19.49
CA ILE A 182 0.29 2.16 -19.95
C ILE A 182 1.12 2.12 -21.25
N PRO A 183 2.27 1.42 -21.27
CA PRO A 183 3.05 1.23 -22.48
C PRO A 183 2.32 0.33 -23.49
N PRO A 184 2.34 0.66 -24.81
CA PRO A 184 1.67 -0.14 -25.84
C PRO A 184 2.09 -1.62 -25.87
N VAL A 185 3.33 -1.92 -25.44
CA VAL A 185 3.85 -3.29 -25.39
C VAL A 185 3.10 -4.19 -24.39
N LEU A 186 2.40 -3.61 -23.41
CA LEU A 186 1.61 -4.35 -22.42
C LEU A 186 0.13 -4.47 -22.81
N GLU A 187 -0.33 -3.71 -23.81
CA GLU A 187 -1.72 -3.74 -24.24
C GLU A 187 -2.05 -5.04 -24.99
N ASN A 188 -3.34 -5.42 -24.98
CA ASN A 188 -3.89 -6.52 -25.76
C ASN A 188 -3.14 -7.86 -25.56
N LEU A 189 -2.74 -8.16 -24.32
CA LEU A 189 -2.21 -9.45 -23.92
C LEU A 189 -3.37 -10.32 -23.43
N HIS A 190 -3.81 -11.27 -24.27
CA HIS A 190 -4.94 -12.15 -23.95
C HIS A 190 -4.51 -13.59 -23.59
N GLU A 191 -3.24 -13.94 -23.78
CA GLU A 191 -2.72 -15.29 -23.53
C GLU A 191 -1.78 -15.38 -22.32
N GLN A 192 -1.62 -14.27 -21.59
CA GLN A 192 -0.71 -14.16 -20.45
C GLN A 192 -1.38 -13.32 -19.37
N TYR A 193 -1.22 -13.73 -18.12
CA TYR A 193 -1.73 -12.98 -16.98
C TYR A 193 -0.80 -11.81 -16.66
N LEU A 194 -1.35 -10.60 -16.59
CA LEU A 194 -0.67 -9.43 -16.04
C LEU A 194 -1.05 -9.32 -14.56
N LEU A 195 -0.03 -9.29 -13.70
CA LEU A 195 -0.19 -9.32 -12.25
C LEU A 195 0.49 -8.08 -11.64
N PRO A 196 -0.25 -7.15 -11.01
CA PRO A 196 -1.70 -6.97 -11.13
C PRO A 196 -2.12 -6.58 -12.57
N PRO A 197 -3.44 -6.60 -12.90
CA PRO A 197 -3.93 -6.18 -14.21
C PRO A 197 -3.67 -4.68 -14.47
N LEU A 198 -3.71 -4.25 -15.74
CA LEU A 198 -3.30 -2.89 -16.13
C LEU A 198 -4.13 -1.77 -15.48
N HIS A 199 -5.43 -1.99 -15.26
CA HIS A 199 -6.30 -1.01 -14.60
C HIS A 199 -5.94 -0.81 -13.10
N ALA A 200 -5.12 -1.69 -12.52
CA ALA A 200 -4.52 -1.49 -11.19
C ALA A 200 -3.40 -0.43 -11.20
N GLY A 201 -2.81 -0.15 -12.38
CA GLY A 201 -1.78 0.85 -12.56
C GLY A 201 -2.32 2.29 -12.43
N TRP A 202 -1.45 3.22 -12.04
CA TRP A 202 -1.86 4.60 -11.74
C TRP A 202 -2.28 5.43 -12.95
N ALA A 203 -1.99 4.96 -14.17
CA ALA A 203 -2.55 5.53 -15.39
C ALA A 203 -4.08 5.59 -15.35
N VAL A 204 -4.73 4.59 -14.73
CA VAL A 204 -6.19 4.45 -14.69
C VAL A 204 -6.72 4.49 -13.27
N ARG A 205 -6.04 3.83 -12.33
CA ARG A 205 -6.47 3.71 -10.94
C ARG A 205 -6.65 5.08 -10.26
N ARG A 206 -7.66 5.19 -9.39
CA ARG A 206 -8.01 6.39 -8.63
C ARG A 206 -8.19 6.09 -7.13
N LYS A 207 -7.56 6.87 -6.26
CA LYS A 207 -7.62 6.69 -4.80
C LYS A 207 -9.02 6.93 -4.25
N SER A 208 -9.77 7.85 -4.82
CA SER A 208 -11.20 8.10 -4.54
C SER A 208 -12.00 6.81 -4.61
N THR A 209 -11.83 6.04 -5.68
CA THR A 209 -12.52 4.76 -5.91
C THR A 209 -12.09 3.72 -4.87
N HIS A 210 -10.79 3.62 -4.58
CA HIS A 210 -10.28 2.76 -3.52
C HIS A 210 -10.90 3.09 -2.15
N PHE A 211 -10.87 4.36 -1.75
CA PHE A 211 -11.39 4.80 -0.45
C PHE A 211 -12.90 4.60 -0.35
N SER A 212 -13.66 4.80 -1.43
CA SER A 212 -15.09 4.44 -1.47
C SER A 212 -15.32 2.95 -1.25
N CYS A 213 -14.50 2.07 -1.85
CA CYS A 213 -14.59 0.63 -1.62
C CYS A 213 -14.20 0.26 -0.18
N TYR A 214 -13.15 0.88 0.35
CA TYR A 214 -12.74 0.70 1.74
C TYR A 214 -13.82 1.14 2.73
N ASP A 215 -14.54 2.22 2.42
CA ASP A 215 -15.67 2.73 3.18
C ASP A 215 -16.74 1.64 3.40
N ASP A 216 -17.09 0.91 2.34
CA ASP A 216 -18.09 -0.16 2.38
C ASP A 216 -17.57 -1.39 3.14
N VAL A 217 -16.34 -1.81 2.86
CA VAL A 217 -15.66 -2.93 3.54
C VAL A 217 -15.56 -2.66 5.04
N ALA A 218 -15.10 -1.47 5.43
CA ALA A 218 -14.96 -1.07 6.83
C ALA A 218 -16.31 -1.02 7.55
N LYS A 219 -17.39 -0.52 6.90
CA LYS A 219 -18.74 -0.52 7.48
C LYS A 219 -19.26 -1.93 7.72
N LYS A 220 -19.10 -2.85 6.76
CA LYS A 220 -19.51 -4.27 6.91
C LYS A 220 -18.75 -4.94 8.05
N PHE A 221 -17.42 -4.79 8.06
CA PHE A 221 -16.56 -5.36 9.09
C PHE A 221 -16.89 -4.79 10.47
N ALA A 222 -17.00 -3.46 10.59
CA ALA A 222 -17.25 -2.78 11.86
C ALA A 222 -18.59 -3.20 12.49
N LYS A 223 -19.62 -3.41 11.66
CA LYS A 223 -20.89 -3.97 12.10
C LYS A 223 -20.76 -5.39 12.65
N MET A 224 -19.93 -6.23 12.02
CA MET A 224 -19.72 -7.62 12.41
C MET A 224 -18.97 -7.75 13.75
N VAL A 225 -17.98 -6.89 14.00
CA VAL A 225 -17.20 -6.90 15.26
C VAL A 225 -17.67 -5.86 16.29
N GLU A 226 -18.78 -5.19 16.02
CA GLU A 226 -19.42 -4.20 16.90
C GLU A 226 -18.49 -3.04 17.35
N ILE A 227 -17.75 -2.47 16.40
CA ILE A 227 -16.92 -1.27 16.61
C ILE A 227 -17.48 -0.07 15.86
N ASP A 228 -17.04 1.14 16.24
CA ASP A 228 -17.26 2.31 15.41
C ASP A 228 -16.37 2.20 14.16
N PRO A 229 -16.93 2.24 12.93
CA PRO A 229 -16.13 2.19 11.70
C PRO A 229 -15.07 3.30 11.62
N TRP A 230 -15.28 4.44 12.27
CA TRP A 230 -14.28 5.52 12.30
C TRP A 230 -12.95 5.08 12.95
N MET A 231 -12.94 4.07 13.82
CA MET A 231 -11.71 3.56 14.45
C MET A 231 -10.76 2.87 13.46
N ILE A 232 -11.26 2.46 12.29
CA ILE A 232 -10.47 1.80 11.24
C ILE A 232 -10.51 2.53 9.90
N ASN A 233 -11.36 3.54 9.75
CA ASN A 233 -11.58 4.22 8.48
C ASN A 233 -11.44 5.75 8.60
N PRO A 234 -10.45 6.37 7.93
CA PRO A 234 -10.32 7.83 7.84
C PRO A 234 -11.44 8.43 6.98
N TYR A 235 -12.02 9.55 7.40
CA TYR A 235 -12.88 10.33 6.50
C TYR A 235 -12.09 10.82 5.29
N PHE A 236 -12.74 10.97 4.14
CA PHE A 236 -12.16 11.65 2.99
C PHE A 236 -13.21 12.43 2.19
N ALA A 237 -12.72 13.30 1.31
CA ALA A 237 -13.48 13.95 0.26
C ALA A 237 -12.66 13.95 -1.04
N HIS A 238 -13.34 13.85 -2.17
CA HIS A 238 -12.77 13.99 -3.50
C HIS A 238 -13.11 15.38 -4.05
N VAL A 239 -12.12 16.08 -4.61
CA VAL A 239 -12.27 17.40 -5.20
C VAL A 239 -11.71 17.37 -6.62
N GLU A 240 -12.58 17.61 -7.60
CA GLU A 240 -12.25 17.63 -9.02
C GLU A 240 -11.89 19.04 -9.48
N GLY A 241 -11.13 19.14 -10.58
CA GLY A 241 -10.87 20.41 -11.26
C GLY A 241 -10.01 21.39 -10.46
N VAL A 242 -9.05 20.86 -9.70
CA VAL A 242 -8.06 21.66 -8.96
C VAL A 242 -6.83 21.89 -9.83
N ASP A 243 -6.42 23.16 -9.94
CA ASP A 243 -5.13 23.55 -10.51
C ASP A 243 -4.39 24.44 -9.52
N PHE A 244 -3.32 23.92 -8.94
CA PHE A 244 -2.51 24.66 -7.95
C PHE A 244 -1.68 25.80 -8.58
N GLN A 245 -1.36 25.77 -9.88
CA GLN A 245 -0.65 26.87 -10.53
C GLN A 245 -1.59 28.03 -10.84
N GLU A 246 -2.72 27.71 -11.48
CA GLU A 246 -3.73 28.68 -11.90
C GLU A 246 -4.71 29.07 -10.77
N ARG A 247 -4.59 28.42 -9.61
CA ARG A 247 -5.46 28.62 -8.43
C ARG A 247 -6.93 28.36 -8.73
N THR A 248 -7.19 27.39 -9.60
CA THR A 248 -8.54 26.93 -9.92
C THR A 248 -8.99 25.90 -8.88
N GLY A 249 -10.26 25.94 -8.46
CA GLY A 249 -10.81 24.98 -7.50
C GLY A 249 -10.45 25.23 -6.03
N GLU A 250 -9.81 26.36 -5.68
CA GLU A 250 -9.40 26.66 -4.30
C GLU A 250 -10.59 26.72 -3.31
N GLU A 251 -11.73 27.27 -3.72
CA GLU A 251 -12.93 27.36 -2.87
C GLU A 251 -13.51 25.96 -2.57
N ALA A 252 -13.67 25.12 -3.60
CA ALA A 252 -14.12 23.75 -3.43
C ALA A 252 -13.17 22.92 -2.55
N LEU A 253 -11.86 23.14 -2.71
CA LEU A 253 -10.84 22.51 -1.87
C LEU A 253 -10.92 22.98 -0.41
N ALA A 254 -11.10 24.28 -0.18
CA ALA A 254 -11.28 24.85 1.16
C ALA A 254 -12.54 24.29 1.86
N ASP A 255 -13.67 24.23 1.15
CA ASP A 255 -14.92 23.66 1.67
C ASP A 255 -14.77 22.18 2.04
N ALA A 256 -14.06 21.40 1.22
CA ALA A 256 -13.77 20.00 1.49
C ALA A 256 -12.90 19.83 2.75
N ILE A 257 -11.85 20.66 2.90
CA ILE A 257 -10.98 20.69 4.09
C ILE A 257 -11.80 20.97 5.34
N ASP A 258 -12.60 22.04 5.33
CA ASP A 258 -13.47 22.42 6.42
C ASP A 258 -14.47 21.31 6.79
N GLY A 259 -15.09 20.71 5.77
CA GLY A 259 -16.05 19.62 5.94
C GLY A 259 -15.44 18.40 6.63
N VAL A 260 -14.25 17.99 6.20
CA VAL A 260 -13.51 16.87 6.79
C VAL A 260 -13.04 17.22 8.21
N LEU A 261 -12.42 18.39 8.42
CA LEU A 261 -11.97 18.84 9.76
C LEU A 261 -13.11 18.89 10.77
N LYS A 262 -14.31 19.36 10.38
CA LYS A 262 -15.51 19.37 11.25
C LYS A 262 -15.93 17.96 11.66
N LYS A 263 -15.88 16.98 10.74
CA LYS A 263 -16.17 15.57 11.04
C LYS A 263 -15.17 14.98 12.03
N ILE A 264 -13.87 15.25 11.82
CA ILE A 264 -12.80 14.79 12.72
C ILE A 264 -12.97 15.41 14.11
N ALA A 265 -13.15 16.72 14.20
CA ALA A 265 -13.30 17.44 15.47
C ALA A 265 -14.48 16.90 16.30
N ARG A 266 -15.58 16.47 15.65
CA ARG A 266 -16.70 15.83 16.33
C ARG A 266 -16.29 14.48 16.96
N LYS A 267 -15.58 13.63 16.22
CA LYS A 267 -15.08 12.34 16.74
C LYS A 267 -14.03 12.53 17.82
N TYR A 268 -13.16 13.52 17.68
CA TYR A 268 -12.18 13.84 18.72
C TYR A 268 -12.86 14.27 20.02
N ARG A 269 -13.90 15.11 19.97
CA ARG A 269 -14.71 15.45 21.16
C ARG A 269 -15.42 14.24 21.76
N GLU A 270 -15.98 13.37 20.91
CA GLU A 270 -16.67 12.13 21.34
C GLU A 270 -15.75 11.20 22.14
N TYR A 271 -14.49 11.05 21.71
CA TYR A 271 -13.51 10.19 22.36
C TYR A 271 -12.58 10.91 23.35
N GLY A 272 -12.79 12.21 23.61
CA GLY A 272 -11.94 12.99 24.52
C GLY A 272 -10.49 13.18 24.04
N ILE A 273 -10.27 13.19 22.73
CA ILE A 273 -8.96 13.36 22.08
C ILE A 273 -8.60 14.85 22.08
N SER A 274 -7.39 15.17 22.57
CA SER A 274 -6.91 16.56 22.70
C SER A 274 -6.01 17.01 21.54
N GLU A 275 -5.55 16.08 20.70
CA GLU A 275 -4.82 16.36 19.49
C GLU A 275 -5.59 17.27 18.52
N LYS A 276 -4.85 18.07 17.74
CA LYS A 276 -5.44 18.95 16.72
C LYS A 276 -5.89 18.12 15.51
N PRO A 277 -7.14 18.23 15.03
CA PRO A 277 -7.52 17.68 13.74
C PRO A 277 -6.62 18.21 12.62
N TYR A 278 -6.30 17.36 11.65
CA TYR A 278 -5.59 17.75 10.45
C TYR A 278 -6.06 16.90 9.28
N VAL A 279 -5.79 17.38 8.06
CA VAL A 279 -6.06 16.64 6.83
C VAL A 279 -4.79 16.54 5.99
N VAL A 280 -4.75 15.51 5.16
CA VAL A 280 -3.70 15.29 4.18
C VAL A 280 -4.31 15.43 2.80
N ILE A 281 -3.78 16.35 2.01
CA ILE A 281 -4.17 16.57 0.61
C ILE A 281 -3.20 15.79 -0.26
N LYS A 282 -3.74 14.97 -1.17
CA LYS A 282 -2.98 14.08 -2.07
C LYS A 282 -3.56 14.11 -3.47
N SER A 283 -2.75 13.95 -4.51
CA SER A 283 -3.25 13.64 -5.86
C SER A 283 -4.10 12.37 -5.86
N ASP A 284 -5.22 12.36 -6.59
CA ASP A 284 -6.11 11.19 -6.71
C ASP A 284 -5.48 10.04 -7.50
N ALA A 285 -4.47 10.33 -8.33
CA ALA A 285 -3.68 9.33 -9.06
C ALA A 285 -2.19 9.40 -8.70
N GLY A 286 -1.53 8.24 -8.60
CA GLY A 286 -0.08 8.11 -8.39
C GLY A 286 0.36 7.73 -6.98
N THR A 287 1.65 7.37 -6.86
CA THR A 287 2.30 6.92 -5.61
C THR A 287 2.66 8.06 -4.64
N TYR A 288 3.01 7.68 -3.41
CA TYR A 288 3.39 8.60 -2.33
C TYR A 288 4.71 9.33 -2.60
N GLY A 289 4.79 10.57 -2.09
CA GLY A 289 6.04 11.33 -1.95
C GLY A 289 5.95 12.74 -2.53
N MET A 290 5.57 12.86 -3.81
CA MET A 290 5.28 14.13 -4.48
C MET A 290 3.77 14.41 -4.47
N GLY A 291 3.36 15.68 -4.39
CA GLY A 291 1.94 16.04 -4.33
C GLY A 291 1.21 15.66 -3.04
N VAL A 292 1.92 15.60 -1.90
CA VAL A 292 1.32 15.40 -0.57
C VAL A 292 1.62 16.59 0.34
N MET A 293 0.58 17.10 1.00
CA MET A 293 0.69 18.15 2.01
C MET A 293 -0.25 17.88 3.19
N THR A 294 0.18 18.30 4.38
CA THR A 294 -0.61 18.29 5.61
C THR A 294 -1.07 19.70 5.90
N VAL A 295 -2.35 19.89 6.22
CA VAL A 295 -2.91 21.17 6.66
C VAL A 295 -3.83 20.99 7.85
N HIS A 296 -3.93 22.01 8.70
CA HIS A 296 -4.81 22.03 9.85
C HIS A 296 -5.95 23.04 9.71
N ASP A 297 -5.90 23.90 8.70
CA ASP A 297 -6.91 24.90 8.36
C ASP A 297 -6.98 25.16 6.85
N ALA A 298 -8.15 25.46 6.32
CA ALA A 298 -8.34 25.75 4.90
C ALA A 298 -7.53 26.96 4.41
N SER A 299 -7.25 27.93 5.29
CA SER A 299 -6.45 29.12 4.96
C SER A 299 -4.99 28.80 4.59
N GLU A 300 -4.47 27.65 5.02
CA GLU A 300 -3.10 27.22 4.67
C GLU A 300 -2.96 26.94 3.16
N VAL A 301 -4.03 26.49 2.49
CA VAL A 301 -4.03 26.27 1.03
C VAL A 301 -3.97 27.60 0.29
N ALA A 302 -4.71 28.61 0.75
CA ALA A 302 -4.67 29.95 0.16
C ALA A 302 -3.30 30.63 0.35
N ALA A 303 -2.54 30.23 1.37
CA ALA A 303 -1.22 30.78 1.70
C ALA A 303 -0.05 30.04 1.05
N LEU A 304 -0.29 29.05 0.18
CA LEU A 304 0.77 28.25 -0.41
C LEU A 304 1.78 29.10 -1.20
N THR A 305 3.07 28.86 -0.97
CA THR A 305 4.15 29.46 -1.75
C THR A 305 4.19 28.91 -3.18
N LYS A 306 4.85 29.62 -4.10
CA LYS A 306 5.06 29.14 -5.48
C LYS A 306 5.72 27.76 -5.52
N ARG A 307 6.65 27.48 -4.59
CA ARG A 307 7.35 26.19 -4.50
C ARG A 307 6.41 25.07 -4.04
N GLU A 308 5.52 25.33 -3.10
CA GLU A 308 4.54 24.35 -2.62
C GLU A 308 3.48 24.04 -3.68
N ARG A 309 3.00 25.05 -4.39
CA ARG A 309 2.08 24.85 -5.51
C ARG A 309 2.72 24.03 -6.63
N ALA A 310 4.00 24.27 -6.94
CA ALA A 310 4.75 23.43 -7.89
C ALA A 310 4.86 21.98 -7.43
N LYS A 311 5.06 21.73 -6.12
CA LYS A 311 5.08 20.37 -5.57
C LYS A 311 3.72 19.67 -5.65
N MET A 312 2.62 20.41 -5.54
CA MET A 312 1.25 19.89 -5.59
C MET A 312 0.69 19.75 -7.01
N ALA A 313 1.26 20.47 -7.99
CA ALA A 313 0.79 20.49 -9.37
C ALA A 313 1.19 19.25 -10.19
N THR A 314 2.21 18.50 -9.78
CA THR A 314 2.74 17.37 -10.56
C THR A 314 2.91 16.10 -9.75
N THR A 315 2.64 14.95 -10.37
CA THR A 315 2.96 13.62 -9.81
C THR A 315 4.45 13.28 -10.03
N LYS A 316 4.87 12.09 -9.56
CA LYS A 316 6.26 11.63 -9.64
C LYS A 316 6.84 11.62 -11.06
N ASP A 317 6.00 11.37 -12.06
CA ASP A 317 6.39 11.27 -13.47
C ASP A 317 6.04 12.54 -14.27
N GLY A 318 5.76 13.64 -13.58
CA GLY A 318 5.51 14.95 -14.19
C GLY A 318 4.12 15.11 -14.80
N LEU A 319 3.18 14.22 -14.51
CA LEU A 319 1.78 14.38 -14.92
C LEU A 319 1.11 15.47 -14.08
N GLU A 320 0.28 16.28 -14.71
CA GLU A 320 -0.51 17.32 -14.05
C GLU A 320 -1.55 16.71 -13.11
N VAL A 321 -1.73 17.34 -11.95
CA VAL A 321 -2.74 16.97 -10.96
C VAL A 321 -3.99 17.79 -11.22
N HIS A 322 -5.09 17.13 -11.56
CA HIS A 322 -6.41 17.76 -11.75
C HIS A 322 -7.40 17.43 -10.64
N ASP A 323 -7.22 16.28 -9.98
CA ASP A 323 -8.12 15.76 -8.96
C ASP A 323 -7.33 15.46 -7.69
N VAL A 324 -7.90 15.83 -6.54
CA VAL A 324 -7.27 15.66 -5.23
C VAL A 324 -8.20 14.99 -4.23
N ILE A 325 -7.57 14.28 -3.28
CA ILE A 325 -8.21 13.74 -2.10
C ILE A 325 -7.82 14.59 -0.91
N VAL A 326 -8.83 14.99 -0.14
CA VAL A 326 -8.69 15.55 1.20
C VAL A 326 -9.04 14.45 2.19
N GLN A 327 -8.03 13.85 2.83
CA GLN A 327 -8.22 12.75 3.77
C GLN A 327 -7.97 13.19 5.20
N GLU A 328 -8.73 12.66 6.15
CA GLU A 328 -8.44 12.73 7.58
C GLU A 328 -7.00 12.27 7.85
N GLY A 329 -6.25 13.14 8.53
CA GLY A 329 -4.94 12.82 9.03
C GLY A 329 -4.99 11.86 10.22
N VAL A 330 -4.31 10.73 10.11
CA VAL A 330 -4.18 9.76 11.20
C VAL A 330 -2.80 9.94 11.84
N TYR A 331 -2.75 10.18 13.14
CA TYR A 331 -1.50 10.26 13.87
C TYR A 331 -0.79 8.90 13.92
N THR A 332 0.53 8.90 14.02
CA THR A 332 1.26 7.74 14.54
C THR A 332 1.94 8.08 15.85
N PHE A 333 1.68 7.29 16.89
CA PHE A 333 2.32 7.42 18.20
C PHE A 333 3.29 6.27 18.50
N GLU A 334 3.59 5.46 17.49
CA GLU A 334 4.60 4.43 17.60
C GLU A 334 5.99 5.05 17.47
N ARG A 335 6.91 4.56 18.31
CA ARG A 335 8.31 4.95 18.26
C ARG A 335 9.23 3.75 18.31
N ILE A 336 10.33 3.83 17.57
CA ILE A 336 11.49 2.94 17.72
C ILE A 336 12.63 3.79 18.29
N GLY A 337 12.99 3.51 19.55
CA GLY A 337 13.80 4.45 20.32
C GLY A 337 13.08 5.78 20.47
N GLU A 338 13.72 6.87 20.03
CA GLU A 338 13.14 8.22 20.05
C GLU A 338 12.48 8.61 18.71
N GLU A 339 12.59 7.78 17.68
CA GLU A 339 12.16 8.12 16.33
C GLU A 339 10.73 7.70 16.06
N VAL A 340 10.00 8.50 15.27
CA VAL A 340 8.60 8.21 14.90
C VAL A 340 8.57 7.04 13.92
N ALA A 341 7.64 6.11 14.12
CA ALA A 341 7.52 4.91 13.29
C ALA A 341 6.08 4.71 12.79
N GLU A 342 5.92 4.10 11.61
CA GLU A 342 4.63 3.62 11.12
C GLU A 342 4.79 2.23 10.45
N PRO A 343 3.90 1.26 10.71
CA PRO A 343 4.05 -0.09 10.18
C PRO A 343 3.57 -0.20 8.73
N VAL A 344 4.28 -1.01 7.96
CA VAL A 344 3.93 -1.43 6.62
C VAL A 344 3.75 -2.95 6.61
N VAL A 345 2.56 -3.41 6.23
CA VAL A 345 2.20 -4.84 6.20
C VAL A 345 2.22 -5.34 4.77
N TYR A 346 2.88 -6.47 4.53
CA TYR A 346 3.01 -7.10 3.23
C TYR A 346 2.13 -8.34 3.13
N MET A 347 1.50 -8.50 1.98
CA MET A 347 0.66 -9.63 1.63
C MET A 347 1.02 -10.18 0.25
N ILE A 348 0.91 -11.50 0.09
CA ILE A 348 0.91 -12.21 -1.18
C ILE A 348 -0.36 -13.05 -1.19
N ASP A 349 -1.14 -12.97 -2.27
CA ASP A 349 -2.54 -13.43 -2.29
C ASP A 349 -3.29 -12.80 -1.08
N ARG A 350 -4.07 -13.58 -0.33
CA ARG A 350 -4.79 -13.12 0.88
C ARG A 350 -3.98 -13.23 2.18
N TYR A 351 -2.73 -13.68 2.11
CA TYR A 351 -1.94 -14.03 3.28
C TYR A 351 -1.04 -12.87 3.70
N VAL A 352 -1.09 -12.49 4.98
CA VAL A 352 -0.11 -11.60 5.58
C VAL A 352 1.20 -12.37 5.72
N VAL A 353 2.24 -11.91 5.02
CA VAL A 353 3.54 -12.59 4.97
C VAL A 353 4.59 -11.92 5.86
N GLY A 354 4.33 -10.72 6.36
CA GLY A 354 5.24 -9.99 7.24
C GLY A 354 5.11 -8.48 7.07
N GLY A 355 6.15 -7.75 7.47
CA GLY A 355 6.18 -6.30 7.34
C GLY A 355 7.44 -5.68 7.93
N PHE A 356 7.44 -4.37 8.02
CA PHE A 356 8.49 -3.57 8.66
C PHE A 356 7.91 -2.26 9.14
N TYR A 357 8.62 -1.55 10.02
CA TYR A 357 8.36 -0.15 10.30
C TYR A 357 9.16 0.74 9.38
N ARG A 358 8.52 1.80 8.89
CA ARG A 358 9.19 2.98 8.39
C ARG A 358 9.45 3.91 9.56
N VAL A 359 10.70 4.30 9.76
CA VAL A 359 11.16 5.08 10.91
C VAL A 359 11.78 6.39 10.44
N HIS A 360 11.51 7.48 11.15
CA HIS A 360 12.04 8.80 10.81
C HIS A 360 12.31 9.65 12.05
N GLY A 361 13.58 10.03 12.27
CA GLY A 361 13.98 10.80 13.45
C GLY A 361 13.69 12.30 13.42
N SER A 362 13.58 12.91 12.23
CA SER A 362 13.30 14.36 12.09
C SER A 362 11.87 14.70 11.66
N ARG A 363 10.95 13.73 11.64
CA ARG A 363 9.53 13.97 11.32
C ARG A 363 8.66 13.87 12.56
N GLU A 364 7.58 14.65 12.54
CA GLU A 364 6.57 14.62 13.59
C GLU A 364 5.46 13.60 13.31
N ARG A 365 4.66 13.33 14.35
CA ARG A 365 3.59 12.32 14.41
C ARG A 365 2.42 12.53 13.44
N ASP A 366 2.25 13.72 12.88
CA ASP A 366 1.27 14.09 11.85
C ASP A 366 1.90 14.34 10.47
N GLN A 367 3.21 14.12 10.32
CA GLN A 367 3.90 14.32 9.06
C GLN A 367 4.08 13.02 8.29
N ASN A 368 4.16 13.10 6.97
CA ASN A 368 4.51 11.97 6.12
C ASN A 368 5.94 11.47 6.45
N LEU A 369 6.07 10.21 6.87
CA LEU A 369 7.39 9.61 7.16
C LEU A 369 8.05 9.04 5.90
N ASN A 370 7.32 8.89 4.78
CA ASN A 370 7.89 8.53 3.49
C ASN A 370 8.57 9.75 2.85
N ALA A 371 9.72 10.12 3.40
CA ALA A 371 10.50 11.29 3.05
C ALA A 371 12.02 11.00 3.15
N PRO A 372 12.88 11.82 2.50
CA PRO A 372 14.32 11.66 2.60
C PRO A 372 14.79 11.69 4.07
N GLY A 373 15.61 10.71 4.45
CA GLY A 373 16.08 10.52 5.82
C GLY A 373 15.38 9.40 6.59
N MET A 374 14.31 8.82 6.03
CA MET A 374 13.70 7.61 6.59
C MET A 374 14.62 6.39 6.50
N HIS A 375 14.40 5.43 7.40
CA HIS A 375 14.98 4.10 7.35
C HIS A 375 13.94 3.05 7.76
N PHE A 376 14.28 1.76 7.63
CA PHE A 376 13.35 0.66 7.88
C PHE A 376 13.84 -0.27 8.98
N VAL A 377 12.91 -0.73 9.81
CA VAL A 377 13.17 -1.71 10.87
C VAL A 377 12.25 -2.91 10.68
N PRO A 378 12.78 -4.11 10.39
CA PRO A 378 11.98 -5.31 10.15
C PRO A 378 11.07 -5.69 11.33
N LEU A 379 9.85 -6.14 11.04
CA LEU A 379 8.94 -6.73 12.04
C LEU A 379 9.33 -8.20 12.26
N GLY A 380 10.23 -8.45 13.22
CA GLY A 380 10.77 -9.77 13.52
C GLY A 380 9.78 -10.78 14.12
N PHE A 381 10.28 -11.99 14.42
CA PHE A 381 9.48 -13.15 14.85
C PHE A 381 8.58 -12.89 16.06
N GLU A 382 9.03 -12.13 17.06
CA GLU A 382 8.24 -11.81 18.26
C GLU A 382 6.94 -11.05 17.95
N HIS A 383 6.89 -10.35 16.81
CA HIS A 383 5.69 -9.67 16.33
C HIS A 383 4.79 -10.58 15.48
N THR A 384 5.37 -11.54 14.76
CA THR A 384 4.66 -12.36 13.76
C THR A 384 4.18 -13.71 14.31
N ALA A 385 4.31 -13.93 15.63
CA ALA A 385 3.75 -15.08 16.31
C ALA A 385 2.20 -15.05 16.36
N LEU A 386 1.59 -16.16 16.77
CA LEU A 386 0.13 -16.27 16.90
C LEU A 386 -0.39 -15.28 17.96
N PRO A 387 -1.56 -14.66 17.75
CA PRO A 387 -2.18 -13.80 18.76
C PRO A 387 -2.52 -14.62 20.02
N ASP A 388 -2.28 -14.02 21.17
CA ASP A 388 -2.63 -14.55 22.49
C ASP A 388 -3.87 -13.84 23.02
N ALA A 389 -5.02 -14.53 22.90
CA ALA A 389 -6.30 -14.03 23.39
C ALA A 389 -6.36 -13.89 24.93
N HIS A 390 -5.42 -14.49 25.66
CA HIS A 390 -5.34 -14.41 27.12
C HIS A 390 -4.39 -13.31 27.59
N ALA A 391 -3.59 -12.73 26.70
CA ALA A 391 -2.74 -11.61 27.04
C ALA A 391 -3.56 -10.37 27.39
N LYS A 392 -3.06 -9.58 28.34
CA LYS A 392 -3.67 -8.28 28.65
C LYS A 392 -3.62 -7.39 27.40
N PRO A 393 -4.71 -6.69 27.04
CA PRO A 393 -4.72 -5.79 25.91
C PRO A 393 -3.53 -4.80 25.92
N GLY A 394 -2.91 -4.62 24.76
CA GLY A 394 -1.76 -3.75 24.53
C GLY A 394 -0.42 -4.29 25.04
N ALA A 395 -0.39 -5.43 25.74
CA ALA A 395 0.82 -5.98 26.33
C ALA A 395 1.58 -6.93 25.39
N ALA A 396 0.88 -7.59 24.45
CA ALA A 396 1.46 -8.62 23.60
C ALA A 396 1.76 -8.07 22.18
N PRO A 397 3.03 -8.01 21.75
CA PRO A 397 3.40 -7.67 20.38
C PRO A 397 2.68 -8.49 19.28
N PRO A 398 2.42 -9.81 19.45
CA PRO A 398 1.65 -10.60 18.49
C PRO A 398 0.21 -10.10 18.29
N ASN A 399 -0.47 -9.66 19.34
CA ASN A 399 -1.85 -9.16 19.25
C ASN A 399 -1.91 -7.87 18.41
N ARG A 400 -0.94 -6.97 18.63
CA ARG A 400 -0.82 -5.74 17.86
C ARG A 400 -0.58 -6.02 16.39
N PHE A 401 0.32 -6.96 16.08
CA PHE A 401 0.58 -7.32 14.69
C PHE A 401 -0.61 -8.06 14.05
N TYR A 402 -1.36 -8.86 14.81
CA TYR A 402 -2.61 -9.44 14.34
C TYR A 402 -3.62 -8.35 13.95
N MET A 403 -3.79 -7.30 14.77
CA MET A 403 -4.63 -6.16 14.40
C MET A 403 -4.16 -5.48 13.12
N TYR A 404 -2.84 -5.31 12.95
CA TYR A 404 -2.27 -4.75 11.72
C TYR A 404 -2.60 -5.63 10.52
N GLY A 405 -2.47 -6.94 10.65
CA GLY A 405 -2.86 -7.91 9.64
C GLY A 405 -4.36 -7.90 9.31
N VAL A 406 -5.24 -7.70 10.30
CA VAL A 406 -6.68 -7.54 10.06
C VAL A 406 -6.96 -6.28 9.25
N VAL A 407 -6.47 -5.12 9.68
CA VAL A 407 -6.72 -3.83 9.00
C VAL A 407 -6.08 -3.79 7.61
N ALA A 408 -4.87 -4.37 7.45
CA ALA A 408 -4.23 -4.51 6.14
C ALA A 408 -5.04 -5.39 5.19
N ARG A 409 -5.59 -6.52 5.66
CA ARG A 409 -6.47 -7.38 4.85
C ARG A 409 -7.78 -6.69 4.45
N LEU A 410 -8.31 -5.78 5.27
CA LEU A 410 -9.44 -4.92 4.86
C LEU A 410 -9.04 -4.00 3.70
N GLY A 411 -7.82 -3.43 3.74
CA GLY A 411 -7.28 -2.63 2.63
C GLY A 411 -7.11 -3.45 1.35
N LEU A 412 -6.59 -4.67 1.46
CA LEU A 412 -6.48 -5.62 0.36
C LEU A 412 -7.85 -6.01 -0.22
N LEU A 413 -8.84 -6.26 0.64
CA LEU A 413 -10.19 -6.61 0.20
C LEU A 413 -10.83 -5.44 -0.55
N ALA A 414 -10.68 -4.22 -0.04
CA ALA A 414 -11.14 -3.03 -0.74
C ALA A 414 -10.47 -2.85 -2.10
N ALA A 415 -9.18 -3.15 -2.22
CA ALA A 415 -8.49 -3.15 -3.51
C ALA A 415 -9.01 -4.24 -4.46
N SER A 416 -9.38 -5.42 -3.94
CA SER A 416 -9.97 -6.49 -4.75
C SER A 416 -11.31 -6.05 -5.36
N VAL A 417 -12.19 -5.49 -4.51
CA VAL A 417 -13.49 -4.93 -4.92
C VAL A 417 -13.32 -3.77 -5.90
N GLU A 418 -12.29 -2.94 -5.71
CA GLU A 418 -11.96 -1.83 -6.62
C GLU A 418 -11.57 -2.33 -8.01
N LEU A 419 -10.69 -3.33 -8.10
CA LEU A 419 -10.27 -3.90 -9.38
C LEU A 419 -11.46 -4.54 -10.12
N GLU A 420 -12.29 -5.29 -9.42
CA GLU A 420 -13.51 -5.88 -9.99
C GLU A 420 -14.51 -4.83 -10.51
N LYS A 421 -14.62 -3.68 -9.86
CA LYS A 421 -15.51 -2.59 -10.31
C LYS A 421 -14.95 -1.84 -11.51
N THR A 422 -13.63 -1.70 -11.59
CA THR A 422 -12.97 -0.91 -12.64
C THR A 422 -12.76 -1.69 -13.93
N ASP A 423 -12.82 -3.02 -13.87
CA ASP A 423 -12.79 -3.89 -15.04
C ASP A 423 -13.47 -5.25 -14.75
N PRO A 424 -14.82 -5.31 -14.79
CA PRO A 424 -15.58 -6.50 -14.44
C PRO A 424 -15.30 -7.72 -15.34
N GLU A 425 -14.75 -7.51 -16.54
CA GLU A 425 -14.46 -8.57 -17.50
C GLU A 425 -13.03 -9.13 -17.35
N ALA A 426 -12.12 -8.43 -16.68
CA ALA A 426 -10.73 -8.86 -16.50
C ALA A 426 -10.52 -9.94 -15.43
N ILE A 427 -11.48 -10.12 -14.51
CA ILE A 427 -11.37 -11.09 -13.40
C ILE A 427 -12.25 -12.31 -13.70
N GLN A 428 -11.86 -13.05 -14.73
CA GLN A 428 -12.21 -14.47 -14.85
C GLN A 428 -10.89 -15.25 -14.82
N VAL A 429 -10.41 -15.51 -13.60
CA VAL A 429 -9.36 -16.50 -13.33
C VAL A 429 -10.03 -17.82 -13.03
#